data_AF-A0A969GDD8-F1
#
_entry.id   AF-A0A969GDD8-F1
#
_cell.length_a   1.000
_cell.length_b   1.000
_cell.length_c   1.000
_cell.angle_alpha   90.00
_cell.angle_beta   90.00
_cell.angle_gamma   90.00
#
_symmetry.space_group_name_H-M   'P 1'
#
loop_
_entity.id
_entity.type
_entity.pdbx_description
1 polymer ?
#
loop_
_entity_poly.entity_id
_entity_poly.type
_entity_poly.pdbx_seq_one_letter_code
_entity_poly.pdbx_strand_id
1 'polypeptide(L)'
;MKNFVKQFSIFEILLTLTILGIHLYAATADAYTFPNYWFKRDDAYYYFKVAQNITEGYGSSFDGINLTNGYHPLWMLICIPVFALARFDVILPLRVLLVVIAIIQATTSILIYRLIKKHLSHTIAILAATFWSFNFYIHETVYQMGLETPIAALSIVYLIYKLSQFEEAWRTEKISLKQIAWLGLVSAIVMFSRLDLVFLQLLLAYGFFFVAIQFVIYSRLIF
;
A
#
# COMPACT_ATOMS: atom_id res chain seq x y z
N MET A 1 1.98 4.23 29.77
CA MET A 1 1.20 4.40 28.52
C MET A 1 1.66 5.67 27.82
N LYS A 2 2.33 5.58 26.66
CA LYS A 2 2.58 6.77 25.82
C LYS A 2 1.21 7.22 25.27
N ASN A 3 0.83 8.48 25.50
CA ASN A 3 -0.41 9.04 24.96
C ASN A 3 -0.43 8.86 23.44
N PHE A 4 -1.33 8.01 22.95
CA PHE A 4 -1.47 7.67 21.52
C PHE A 4 -1.69 8.93 20.65
N VAL A 5 -2.35 9.95 21.21
CA VAL A 5 -2.60 11.26 20.58
C VAL A 5 -1.32 12.09 20.40
N LYS A 6 -0.28 11.92 21.24
CA LYS A 6 1.00 12.64 21.07
C LYS A 6 1.84 12.10 19.90
N GLN A 7 1.43 10.99 19.28
CA GLN A 7 2.16 10.39 18.16
C GLN A 7 1.79 10.99 16.80
N PHE A 8 0.64 11.67 16.69
CA PHE A 8 0.15 12.23 15.44
C PHE A 8 0.14 13.75 15.48
N SER A 9 0.60 14.38 14.39
CA SER A 9 0.48 15.84 14.25
C SER A 9 -0.95 16.23 13.85
N ILE A 10 -1.36 17.46 14.15
CA ILE A 10 -2.69 17.99 13.74
C ILE A 10 -2.88 17.82 12.23
N PHE A 11 -1.83 18.05 11.44
CA PHE A 11 -1.86 17.84 10.00
C PHE A 11 -2.19 16.38 9.62
N GLU A 12 -1.58 15.38 10.28
CA GLU A 12 -1.86 13.97 10.00
C GLU A 12 -3.32 13.61 10.29
N ILE A 13 -3.87 14.14 11.38
CA ILE A 13 -5.27 13.92 11.76
C ILE A 13 -6.20 14.56 10.73
N LEU A 14 -6.00 15.84 10.40
CA LEU A 14 -6.83 16.56 9.44
C LEU A 14 -6.77 15.95 8.04
N LEU A 15 -5.59 15.54 7.59
CA LEU A 15 -5.41 14.88 6.30
C LEU A 15 -6.18 13.55 6.25
N THR A 16 -6.06 12.74 7.31
CA THR A 16 -6.77 11.45 7.42
C THR A 16 -8.29 11.66 7.43
N LEU A 17 -8.78 12.57 8.27
CA LEU A 17 -10.22 12.85 8.35
C LEU A 17 -10.77 13.38 7.02
N THR A 18 -10.02 14.22 6.32
CA THR A 18 -10.41 14.72 4.99
C THR A 18 -10.51 13.59 3.98
N ILE A 19 -9.48 12.73 3.87
CA ILE A 19 -9.48 11.59 2.94
C ILE A 19 -10.64 10.64 3.25
N LEU A 20 -10.78 10.23 4.51
CA LEU A 20 -11.85 9.33 4.93
C LEU A 20 -13.23 9.96 4.72
N GLY A 21 -13.41 11.24 5.03
CA GLY A 21 -14.67 11.96 4.85
C GLY A 21 -15.12 12.00 3.39
N ILE A 22 -14.20 12.28 2.46
CA ILE A 22 -14.49 12.28 1.02
C ILE A 22 -14.93 10.88 0.55
N HIS A 23 -14.22 9.83 0.98
CA HIS A 23 -14.52 8.46 0.56
C HIS A 23 -15.81 7.91 1.20
N LEU A 24 -16.06 8.25 2.47
CA LEU A 24 -17.32 7.91 3.14
C LEU A 24 -18.50 8.61 2.49
N TYR A 25 -18.36 9.89 2.13
CA TYR A 25 -19.38 10.59 1.36
C TYR A 25 -19.61 9.92 0.01
N ALA A 26 -18.55 9.61 -0.74
CA ALA A 26 -18.65 8.90 -2.01
C ALA A 26 -19.30 7.51 -1.87
N ALA A 27 -19.04 6.79 -0.78
CA ALA A 27 -19.66 5.50 -0.48
C ALA A 27 -21.17 5.59 -0.21
N THR A 28 -21.74 6.79 -0.02
CA THR A 28 -23.19 7.00 0.10
C THR A 28 -23.90 7.23 -1.23
N ALA A 29 -23.15 7.42 -2.33
CA ALA A 29 -23.72 7.63 -3.67
C ALA A 29 -24.66 6.49 -4.07
N ASP A 30 -25.61 6.79 -4.96
CA ASP A 30 -26.59 5.80 -5.39
C ASP A 30 -25.94 4.60 -6.08
N ALA A 31 -26.61 3.44 -5.97
CA ALA A 31 -26.10 2.16 -6.45
C ALA A 31 -25.82 2.12 -7.96
N TYR A 32 -26.49 2.96 -8.75
CA TYR A 32 -26.32 3.01 -10.20
C TYR A 32 -25.12 3.87 -10.59
N THR A 33 -24.99 5.04 -9.96
CA THR A 33 -23.93 6.00 -10.26
C THR A 33 -22.60 5.58 -9.66
N PHE A 34 -22.60 4.96 -8.47
CA PHE A 34 -21.38 4.66 -7.73
C PHE A 34 -20.32 3.88 -8.55
N PRO A 35 -20.64 2.74 -9.18
CA PRO A 35 -19.67 1.97 -9.94
C PRO A 35 -19.26 2.63 -11.28
N ASN A 36 -20.02 3.63 -11.74
CA ASN A 36 -19.70 4.41 -12.92
C ASN A 36 -18.68 5.53 -12.64
N TYR A 37 -18.52 5.93 -11.37
CA TYR A 37 -17.51 6.91 -10.94
C TYR A 37 -16.31 6.24 -10.25
N TRP A 38 -16.53 5.14 -9.54
CA TRP A 38 -15.53 4.34 -8.84
C TRP A 38 -15.53 2.93 -9.39
N PHE A 39 -14.36 2.30 -9.53
CA PHE A 39 -14.25 0.95 -10.11
C PHE A 39 -14.71 0.89 -11.57
N LYS A 40 -14.40 1.92 -12.36
CA LYS A 40 -14.78 2.03 -13.78
C LYS A 40 -14.16 0.94 -14.67
N ARG A 41 -13.05 0.36 -14.22
CA ARG A 41 -12.29 -0.61 -15.01
C ARG A 41 -12.84 -2.00 -14.76
N ASP A 42 -13.12 -2.70 -15.85
CA ASP A 42 -13.73 -4.02 -15.86
C ASP A 42 -12.84 -5.10 -15.22
N ASP A 43 -11.52 -4.96 -15.35
CA ASP A 43 -10.55 -5.87 -14.74
C ASP A 43 -10.64 -5.95 -13.20
N ALA A 44 -11.11 -4.90 -12.52
CA ALA A 44 -11.36 -4.95 -11.09
C ALA A 44 -12.46 -5.97 -10.74
N TYR A 45 -13.48 -6.10 -11.60
CA TYR A 45 -14.56 -7.06 -11.40
C TYR A 45 -14.10 -8.51 -11.53
N TYR A 46 -12.97 -8.75 -12.21
CA TYR A 46 -12.33 -10.06 -12.18
C TYR A 46 -11.90 -10.44 -10.76
N TYR A 47 -11.23 -9.52 -10.04
CA TYR A 47 -10.86 -9.72 -8.63
C TYR A 47 -12.09 -9.94 -7.76
N PHE A 48 -13.11 -9.12 -7.96
CA PHE A 48 -14.32 -9.10 -7.15
C PHE A 48 -15.09 -10.41 -7.27
N LYS A 49 -15.26 -10.90 -8.51
CA LYS A 49 -15.96 -12.15 -8.78
C LYS A 49 -15.19 -13.36 -8.28
N VAL A 50 -13.86 -13.41 -8.49
CA VAL A 50 -13.03 -14.49 -7.95
C VAL A 50 -13.06 -14.49 -6.42
N ALA A 51 -12.95 -13.32 -5.78
CA ALA A 51 -13.06 -13.20 -4.33
C ALA A 51 -14.42 -13.71 -3.81
N GLN A 52 -15.51 -13.33 -4.45
CA GLN A 52 -16.85 -13.84 -4.13
C GLN A 52 -16.90 -15.36 -4.26
N ASN A 53 -16.44 -15.93 -5.38
CA ASN A 53 -16.48 -17.36 -5.64
C ASN A 53 -15.65 -18.16 -4.61
N ILE A 54 -14.50 -17.64 -4.18
CA ILE A 54 -13.71 -18.21 -3.09
C ILE A 54 -14.56 -18.28 -1.81
N THR A 55 -15.29 -17.21 -1.47
CA THR A 55 -16.10 -17.15 -0.24
C THR A 55 -17.34 -18.06 -0.28
N GLU A 56 -17.86 -18.35 -1.48
CA GLU A 56 -19.01 -19.22 -1.70
C GLU A 56 -18.63 -20.70 -1.86
N GLY A 57 -17.33 -21.02 -1.81
CA GLY A 57 -16.83 -22.40 -1.83
C GLY A 57 -16.54 -22.95 -3.23
N TYR A 58 -16.66 -22.14 -4.29
CA TYR A 58 -16.30 -22.50 -5.66
C TYR A 58 -14.77 -22.50 -5.91
N GLY A 59 -13.99 -22.13 -4.90
CA GLY A 59 -12.54 -22.02 -5.00
C GLY A 59 -12.11 -20.82 -5.83
N SER A 60 -10.84 -20.81 -6.22
CA SER A 60 -10.28 -19.72 -7.02
C SER A 60 -10.66 -19.86 -8.49
N SER A 61 -11.86 -19.38 -8.83
CA SER A 61 -12.41 -19.47 -10.18
C SER A 61 -13.26 -18.24 -10.49
N PHE A 62 -13.32 -17.82 -11.76
CA PHE A 62 -14.23 -16.76 -12.19
C PHE A 62 -15.60 -17.31 -12.62
N ASP A 63 -15.60 -18.43 -13.34
CA ASP A 63 -16.79 -19.10 -13.91
C ASP A 63 -17.31 -20.25 -13.03
N GLY A 64 -16.59 -20.62 -11.96
CA GLY A 64 -16.89 -21.76 -11.09
C GLY A 64 -16.46 -23.12 -11.66
N ILE A 65 -15.79 -23.14 -12.82
CA ILE A 65 -15.38 -24.35 -13.53
C ILE A 65 -13.86 -24.40 -13.61
N ASN A 66 -13.24 -23.33 -14.13
CA ASN A 66 -11.81 -23.26 -14.36
C ASN A 66 -11.10 -22.58 -13.19
N LEU A 67 -10.05 -23.23 -12.67
CA LEU A 67 -9.20 -22.61 -11.66
C LEU A 67 -8.39 -21.46 -12.26
N THR A 68 -8.23 -20.39 -11.49
CA THR A 68 -7.41 -19.23 -11.84
C THR A 68 -6.51 -18.79 -10.70
N ASN A 69 -5.38 -18.19 -11.06
CA ASN A 69 -4.46 -17.49 -10.19
C ASN A 69 -3.97 -16.17 -10.81
N GLY A 70 -4.68 -15.66 -11.83
CA GLY A 70 -4.31 -14.46 -12.60
C GLY A 70 -4.55 -13.13 -11.87
N TYR A 71 -4.33 -13.10 -10.56
CA TYR A 71 -4.57 -11.95 -9.69
C TYR A 71 -3.41 -11.77 -8.71
N HIS A 72 -3.27 -10.56 -8.18
CA HIS A 72 -2.26 -10.27 -7.17
C HIS A 72 -2.63 -10.81 -5.78
N PRO A 73 -1.77 -11.64 -5.14
CA PRO A 73 -2.12 -12.31 -3.89
C PRO A 73 -2.50 -11.39 -2.73
N LEU A 74 -1.75 -10.31 -2.46
CA LEU A 74 -2.10 -9.41 -1.34
C LEU A 74 -3.41 -8.68 -1.56
N TRP A 75 -3.68 -8.27 -2.80
CA TRP A 75 -4.95 -7.61 -3.12
C TRP A 75 -6.12 -8.59 -2.99
N MET A 76 -5.96 -9.82 -3.49
CA MET A 76 -6.97 -10.86 -3.36
C MET A 76 -7.27 -11.20 -1.88
N LEU A 77 -6.24 -11.25 -1.02
CA LEU A 77 -6.42 -11.45 0.43
C LEU A 77 -7.28 -10.35 1.08
N ILE A 78 -7.25 -9.13 0.56
CA ILE A 78 -8.12 -8.03 0.99
C ILE A 78 -9.52 -8.19 0.39
N CYS A 79 -9.62 -8.54 -0.89
CA CYS A 79 -10.90 -8.69 -1.57
C CYS A 79 -11.75 -9.82 -0.99
N ILE A 80 -11.17 -10.98 -0.63
CA ILE A 80 -11.92 -12.15 -0.11
C ILE A 80 -12.86 -11.78 1.05
N PRO A 81 -12.40 -11.24 2.19
CA PRO A 81 -13.30 -10.90 3.30
C PRO A 81 -14.28 -9.77 2.96
N VAL A 82 -13.93 -8.86 2.04
CA VAL A 82 -14.81 -7.77 1.61
C VAL A 82 -15.96 -8.29 0.75
N PHE A 83 -15.66 -9.14 -0.24
CA PHE A 83 -16.66 -9.69 -1.16
C PHE A 83 -17.47 -10.85 -0.58
N ALA A 84 -17.10 -11.37 0.59
CA ALA A 84 -17.99 -12.20 1.39
C ALA A 84 -19.28 -11.46 1.79
N LEU A 85 -19.32 -10.13 1.70
CA LEU A 85 -20.53 -9.31 1.95
C LEU A 85 -21.51 -9.31 0.77
N ALA A 86 -21.09 -9.74 -0.42
CA ALA A 86 -21.93 -9.77 -1.62
C ALA A 86 -23.18 -10.65 -1.46
N ARG A 87 -23.15 -11.64 -0.55
CA ARG A 87 -24.30 -12.48 -0.20
C ARG A 87 -25.45 -11.73 0.48
N PHE A 88 -25.19 -10.54 1.02
CA PHE A 88 -26.20 -9.73 1.70
C PHE A 88 -26.70 -8.59 0.81
N ASP A 89 -25.79 -7.94 0.08
CA ASP A 89 -26.09 -6.83 -0.82
C ASP A 89 -24.96 -6.71 -1.87
N VAL A 90 -25.32 -6.51 -3.13
CA VAL A 90 -24.37 -6.50 -4.26
C VAL A 90 -23.44 -5.29 -4.24
N ILE A 91 -23.89 -4.17 -3.68
CA ILE A 91 -23.17 -2.88 -3.67
C ILE A 91 -22.36 -2.69 -2.38
N LEU A 92 -22.83 -3.26 -1.27
CA LEU A 92 -22.14 -3.22 0.03
C LEU A 92 -20.64 -3.55 -0.04
N PRO A 93 -20.17 -4.65 -0.68
CA PRO A 93 -18.74 -4.93 -0.76
C PRO A 93 -17.96 -3.83 -1.48
N LEU A 94 -18.52 -3.19 -2.51
CA LEU A 94 -17.86 -2.10 -3.22
C LEU A 94 -17.71 -0.86 -2.34
N ARG A 95 -18.73 -0.54 -1.53
CA ARG A 95 -18.68 0.56 -0.56
C ARG A 95 -17.64 0.31 0.53
N VAL A 96 -17.58 -0.92 1.06
CA VAL A 96 -16.57 -1.32 2.04
C VAL A 96 -15.18 -1.28 1.42
N LEU A 97 -15.01 -1.77 0.20
CA LEU A 97 -13.74 -1.72 -0.52
C LEU A 97 -13.25 -0.28 -0.69
N LEU A 98 -14.14 0.66 -1.01
CA LEU A 98 -13.80 2.07 -1.13
C LEU A 98 -13.24 2.64 0.18
N VAL A 99 -13.81 2.26 1.33
CA VAL A 99 -13.30 2.66 2.65
C VAL A 99 -11.94 2.02 2.93
N VAL A 100 -11.74 0.76 2.55
CA VAL A 100 -10.42 0.10 2.66
C VAL A 100 -9.37 0.85 1.83
N ILE A 101 -9.70 1.22 0.60
CA ILE A 101 -8.82 2.03 -0.27
C ILE A 101 -8.53 3.39 0.36
N ALA A 102 -9.52 4.04 0.96
CA ALA A 102 -9.34 5.32 1.66
C ALA A 102 -8.35 5.20 2.83
N ILE A 103 -8.42 4.11 3.61
CA ILE A 103 -7.48 3.84 4.71
C ILE A 103 -6.07 3.61 4.16
N ILE A 104 -5.93 2.86 3.06
CA ILE A 104 -4.65 2.63 2.39
C ILE A 104 -4.07 3.95 1.88
N GLN A 105 -4.89 4.80 1.24
CA GLN A 105 -4.49 6.12 0.77
C GLN A 105 -4.02 7.00 1.93
N ALA A 106 -4.82 7.15 2.99
CA ALA A 106 -4.47 7.97 4.14
C ALA A 106 -3.17 7.50 4.80
N THR A 107 -2.99 6.18 4.95
CA THR A 107 -1.76 5.59 5.48
C THR A 107 -0.57 5.90 4.58
N THR A 108 -0.73 5.76 3.26
CA THR A 108 0.32 6.07 2.27
C THR A 108 0.73 7.55 2.37
N SER A 109 -0.24 8.46 2.39
CA SER A 109 0.00 9.90 2.50
C SER A 109 0.70 10.30 3.81
N ILE A 110 0.33 9.68 4.93
CA ILE A 110 1.01 9.90 6.22
C ILE A 110 2.46 9.41 6.16
N LEU A 111 2.72 8.25 5.55
CA LEU A 111 4.08 7.74 5.42
C LEU A 111 4.94 8.63 4.52
N ILE A 112 4.39 9.14 3.41
CA ILE A 112 5.05 10.14 2.55
C ILE A 112 5.38 11.40 3.36
N TYR A 113 4.41 11.93 4.10
CA TYR A 113 4.62 13.08 4.98
C TYR A 113 5.76 12.84 5.98
N ARG A 114 5.74 11.70 6.69
CA ARG A 114 6.76 11.36 7.70
C ARG A 114 8.13 11.17 7.08
N LEU A 115 8.21 10.51 5.92
CA LEU A 115 9.45 10.29 5.19
C LEU A 115 10.07 11.62 4.77
N ILE A 116 9.28 12.50 4.14
CA ILE A 116 9.78 13.78 3.63
C ILE A 116 10.11 14.75 4.76
N LYS A 117 9.28 14.82 5.81
CA LYS A 117 9.54 15.68 6.97
C LYS A 117 10.86 15.33 7.65
N LYS A 118 11.25 14.05 7.63
CA LYS A 118 12.48 13.56 8.26
C LYS A 118 13.74 14.02 7.51
N HIS A 119 13.68 14.08 6.18
CA HIS A 119 14.87 14.34 5.34
C HIS A 119 14.92 15.74 4.73
N LEU A 120 13.78 16.44 4.67
CA LEU A 120 13.65 17.78 4.09
C LEU A 120 13.04 18.73 5.12
N SER A 121 12.00 19.48 4.74
CA SER A 121 11.32 20.45 5.61
C SER A 121 9.86 20.07 5.87
N HIS A 122 9.31 20.59 6.96
CA HIS A 122 7.91 20.41 7.32
C HIS A 122 6.96 20.90 6.21
N THR A 123 7.27 22.04 5.58
CA THR A 123 6.48 22.61 4.49
C THR A 123 6.47 21.70 3.26
N ILE A 124 7.63 21.21 2.84
CA ILE A 124 7.73 20.30 1.68
C ILE A 124 6.97 19.00 1.96
N ALA A 125 7.03 18.50 3.20
CA ALA A 125 6.28 17.30 3.59
C ALA A 125 4.76 17.49 3.48
N ILE A 126 4.24 18.63 3.93
CA ILE A 126 2.81 18.97 3.80
C ILE A 126 2.42 19.03 2.33
N LEU A 127 3.21 19.74 1.51
CA LEU A 127 2.93 19.90 0.07
C LEU A 127 2.94 18.55 -0.65
N ALA A 128 3.94 17.72 -0.40
CA ALA A 128 4.05 16.41 -1.05
C ALA A 128 2.92 15.45 -0.65
N ALA A 129 2.57 15.39 0.63
CA ALA A 129 1.47 14.54 1.09
C ALA A 129 0.10 15.03 0.59
N THR A 130 -0.10 16.35 0.53
CA THR A 130 -1.31 16.96 -0.04
C THR A 130 -1.40 16.69 -1.54
N PHE A 131 -0.29 16.88 -2.27
CA PHE A 131 -0.21 16.56 -3.70
C PHE A 131 -0.53 15.10 -3.97
N TRP A 132 0.10 14.17 -3.23
CA TRP A 132 -0.18 12.74 -3.36
C TRP A 132 -1.66 12.40 -3.09
N SER A 133 -2.26 13.05 -2.09
CA SER A 133 -3.63 12.76 -1.66
C SER A 133 -4.70 13.28 -2.62
N PHE A 134 -4.47 14.43 -3.26
CA PHE A 134 -5.52 15.16 -3.99
C PHE A 134 -5.21 15.41 -5.46
N ASN A 135 -4.07 14.94 -5.97
CA ASN A 135 -3.80 14.98 -7.40
C ASN A 135 -4.78 14.05 -8.15
N PHE A 136 -5.48 14.59 -9.15
CA PHE A 136 -6.49 13.86 -9.91
C PHE A 136 -5.93 12.63 -10.63
N TYR A 137 -4.75 12.74 -11.23
CA TYR A 137 -4.14 11.63 -11.96
C TYR A 137 -3.76 10.47 -11.03
N ILE A 138 -3.16 10.78 -9.87
CA ILE A 138 -2.85 9.76 -8.84
C ILE A 138 -4.16 9.12 -8.35
N HIS A 139 -5.18 9.93 -8.09
CA HIS A 139 -6.46 9.43 -7.62
C HIS A 139 -7.13 8.48 -8.62
N GLU A 140 -7.17 8.87 -9.89
CA GLU A 140 -7.74 8.06 -10.97
C GLU A 140 -6.97 6.76 -11.20
N THR A 141 -5.64 6.82 -11.25
CA THR A 141 -4.79 5.67 -11.63
C THR A 141 -4.46 4.73 -10.47
N VAL A 142 -4.36 5.26 -9.25
CA VAL A 142 -3.98 4.48 -8.07
C VAL A 142 -5.21 4.05 -7.28
N TYR A 143 -6.17 4.94 -7.02
CA TYR A 143 -7.20 4.69 -6.00
C TYR A 143 -8.58 4.35 -6.58
N GLN A 144 -8.97 4.91 -7.72
CA GLN A 144 -10.31 4.72 -8.27
C GLN A 144 -10.52 3.38 -8.99
N MET A 145 -9.46 2.69 -9.42
CA MET A 145 -9.60 1.51 -10.28
C MET A 145 -10.06 0.25 -9.53
N GLY A 146 -9.88 0.13 -8.21
CA GLY A 146 -10.27 -1.07 -7.44
C GLY A 146 -9.32 -2.26 -7.59
N LEU A 147 -8.08 -1.97 -7.95
CA LEU A 147 -7.03 -2.95 -8.23
C LEU A 147 -5.99 -2.97 -7.12
N GLU A 148 -4.91 -3.70 -7.33
CA GLU A 148 -3.80 -3.81 -6.39
C GLU A 148 -2.94 -2.54 -6.27
N THR A 149 -3.12 -1.55 -7.14
CA THR A 149 -2.29 -0.34 -7.19
C THR A 149 -2.24 0.44 -5.86
N PRO A 150 -3.32 0.60 -5.05
CA PRO A 150 -3.23 1.22 -3.72
C PRO A 150 -2.31 0.45 -2.77
N ILE A 151 -2.46 -0.88 -2.68
CA ILE A 151 -1.69 -1.70 -1.74
C ILE A 151 -0.23 -1.81 -2.19
N ALA A 152 0.02 -1.81 -3.50
CA ALA A 152 1.37 -1.72 -4.06
C ALA A 152 2.04 -0.38 -3.70
N ALA A 153 1.35 0.74 -3.92
CA ALA A 153 1.86 2.06 -3.55
C ALA A 153 2.19 2.16 -2.04
N LEU A 154 1.27 1.70 -1.18
CA LEU A 154 1.51 1.64 0.26
C LEU A 154 2.72 0.77 0.61
N SER A 155 2.83 -0.41 -0.01
CA SER A 155 3.94 -1.35 0.24
C SER A 155 5.29 -0.75 -0.14
N ILE A 156 5.38 -0.09 -1.29
CA ILE A 156 6.59 0.60 -1.76
C ILE A 156 6.98 1.73 -0.81
N VAL A 157 6.04 2.62 -0.47
CA VAL A 157 6.29 3.75 0.43
C VAL A 157 6.70 3.24 1.82
N TYR A 158 6.06 2.19 2.32
CA TYR A 158 6.42 1.57 3.60
C TYR A 158 7.83 0.96 3.57
N LEU A 159 8.19 0.27 2.48
CA LEU A 159 9.54 -0.27 2.30
C LEU A 159 10.59 0.84 2.31
N ILE A 160 10.37 1.92 1.54
CA ILE A 160 11.28 3.09 1.51
C ILE A 160 11.39 3.72 2.90
N TYR A 161 10.26 3.85 3.61
CA TYR A 161 10.25 4.37 4.98
C TYR A 161 11.08 3.51 5.94
N LYS A 162 10.99 2.17 5.83
CA LYS A 162 11.79 1.24 6.63
C LYS A 162 13.26 1.23 6.25
N LEU A 163 13.57 1.33 4.96
CA LEU A 163 14.95 1.48 4.48
C LEU A 163 15.60 2.76 5.01
N SER A 164 14.87 3.88 5.01
CA SER A 164 15.36 5.13 5.61
C SER A 164 15.66 4.99 7.11
N GLN A 165 14.82 4.27 7.87
CA GLN A 165 15.11 4.03 9.29
C GLN A 165 16.35 3.14 9.48
N PHE A 166 16.50 2.13 8.61
CA PHE A 166 17.63 1.22 8.65
C PHE A 166 18.95 1.89 8.28
N GLU A 167 18.96 2.78 7.29
CA GLU A 167 20.17 3.50 6.89
C GLU A 167 20.77 4.32 8.05
N GLU A 168 19.93 5.03 8.80
CA GLU A 168 20.37 5.79 9.97
C GLU A 168 20.88 4.89 11.10
N ALA A 169 20.20 3.77 11.34
CA ALA A 169 20.63 2.79 12.33
C ALA A 169 21.98 2.15 11.94
N TRP A 170 22.18 1.83 10.66
CA TRP A 170 23.42 1.22 10.17
C TRP A 170 24.64 2.12 10.37
N ARG A 171 24.44 3.45 10.28
CA ARG A 171 25.51 4.43 10.47
C ARG A 171 25.94 4.61 11.94
N THR A 172 25.07 4.24 12.89
CA THR A 172 25.24 4.58 14.31
C THR A 172 25.40 3.37 15.22
N GLU A 173 24.82 2.22 14.84
CA GLU A 173 24.75 1.02 15.66
C GLU A 173 25.19 -0.23 14.87
N LYS A 174 25.61 -1.28 15.59
CA LYS A 174 25.86 -2.59 14.98
C LYS A 174 24.53 -3.21 14.56
N ILE A 175 24.45 -3.59 13.29
CA ILE A 175 23.22 -4.12 12.72
C ILE A 175 23.03 -5.58 13.08
N SER A 176 21.83 -5.90 13.57
CA SER A 176 21.45 -7.28 13.89
C SER A 176 20.95 -8.03 12.66
N LEU A 177 21.23 -9.33 12.59
CA LEU A 177 20.66 -10.23 11.58
C LEU A 177 19.14 -10.20 11.55
N LYS A 178 18.51 -9.97 12.71
CA LYS A 178 17.05 -9.85 12.84
C LYS A 178 16.49 -8.65 12.06
N GLN A 179 17.18 -7.50 12.08
CA GLN A 179 16.76 -6.31 11.32
C GLN A 179 16.86 -6.56 9.80
N ILE A 180 17.93 -7.22 9.36
CA ILE A 180 18.12 -7.57 7.94
C ILE A 180 17.05 -8.58 7.50
N ALA A 181 16.82 -9.64 8.28
CA ALA A 181 15.78 -10.63 8.00
C ALA A 181 14.38 -10.00 7.95
N TRP A 182 14.09 -9.05 8.84
CA TRP A 182 12.83 -8.31 8.83
C TRP A 182 12.66 -7.45 7.57
N LEU A 183 13.71 -6.75 7.13
CA LEU A 183 13.68 -5.99 5.88
C LEU A 183 13.51 -6.90 4.66
N GLY A 184 14.19 -8.06 4.64
CA GLY A 184 14.00 -9.07 3.60
C GLY A 184 12.55 -9.57 3.54
N LEU A 185 11.94 -9.82 4.71
CA LEU A 185 10.52 -10.21 4.79
C LEU A 185 9.59 -9.10 4.27
N VAL A 186 9.78 -7.86 4.71
CA VAL A 186 8.98 -6.71 4.23
C VAL A 186 9.13 -6.55 2.71
N SER A 187 10.35 -6.71 2.20
CA SER A 187 10.65 -6.67 0.77
C SER A 187 9.96 -7.80 0.00
N ALA A 188 9.92 -9.02 0.55
CA ALA A 188 9.18 -10.13 -0.05
C ALA A 188 7.67 -9.88 -0.07
N ILE A 189 7.10 -9.31 1.01
CA ILE A 189 5.69 -8.93 1.07
C ILE A 189 5.36 -7.92 -0.04
N VAL A 190 6.24 -6.96 -0.32
CA VAL A 190 6.04 -6.00 -1.41
C VAL A 190 5.88 -6.71 -2.77
N MET A 191 6.64 -7.77 -3.04
CA MET A 191 6.48 -8.56 -4.29
C MET A 191 5.09 -9.21 -4.42
N PHE A 192 4.46 -9.60 -3.30
CA PHE A 192 3.12 -10.16 -3.34
C PHE A 192 2.03 -9.11 -3.59
N SER A 193 2.34 -7.81 -3.45
CA SER A 193 1.42 -6.75 -3.89
C SER A 193 1.37 -6.67 -5.40
N ARG A 194 2.52 -6.85 -6.05
CA ARG A 194 2.74 -6.73 -7.50
C ARG A 194 4.03 -7.45 -7.89
N LEU A 195 3.93 -8.45 -8.77
CA LEU A 195 5.06 -9.33 -9.11
C LEU A 195 6.17 -8.61 -9.90
N ASP A 196 5.81 -7.59 -10.67
CA ASP A 196 6.74 -6.72 -11.38
C ASP A 196 7.61 -5.87 -10.44
N LEU A 197 7.22 -5.73 -9.17
CA LEU A 197 8.08 -5.06 -8.19
C LEU A 197 9.39 -5.81 -7.94
N VAL A 198 9.51 -7.09 -8.35
CA VAL A 198 10.76 -7.85 -8.29
C VAL A 198 11.97 -7.07 -8.82
N PHE A 199 11.78 -6.23 -9.85
CA PHE A 199 12.83 -5.37 -10.39
C PHE A 199 13.30 -4.31 -9.39
N LEU A 200 12.37 -3.72 -8.62
CA LEU A 200 12.70 -2.82 -7.52
C LEU A 200 13.51 -3.55 -6.44
N GLN A 201 13.12 -4.79 -6.10
CA GLN A 201 13.88 -5.58 -5.12
C GLN A 201 15.29 -5.93 -5.62
N LEU A 202 15.45 -6.28 -6.89
CA LEU A 202 16.76 -6.54 -7.49
C LEU A 202 17.66 -5.29 -7.46
N LEU A 203 17.10 -4.12 -7.76
CA LEU A 203 17.82 -2.85 -7.67
C LEU A 203 18.27 -2.53 -6.24
N LEU A 204 17.40 -2.75 -5.25
CA LEU A 204 17.75 -2.57 -3.85
C LEU A 204 18.83 -3.55 -3.39
N ALA A 205 18.70 -4.83 -3.75
CA ALA A 205 19.68 -5.87 -3.44
C ALA A 205 21.06 -5.54 -4.06
N TYR A 206 21.06 -5.08 -5.30
CA TYR A 206 22.27 -4.59 -5.98
C TYR A 206 22.88 -3.40 -5.23
N GLY A 207 22.08 -2.40 -4.87
CA GLY A 207 22.55 -1.25 -4.08
C GLY A 207 23.21 -1.66 -2.76
N PHE A 208 22.59 -2.59 -2.01
CA PHE A 208 23.18 -3.12 -0.77
C PHE A 208 24.49 -3.86 -1.00
N PHE A 209 24.62 -4.64 -2.07
CA PHE A 209 25.85 -5.33 -2.42
C PHE A 209 27.02 -4.37 -2.66
N PHE A 210 26.78 -3.25 -3.36
CA PHE A 210 27.80 -2.23 -3.60
C PHE A 210 28.24 -1.51 -2.32
N VAL A 211 27.28 -1.14 -1.47
CA VAL A 211 27.58 -0.52 -0.18
C VAL A 211 28.38 -1.47 0.72
N ALA A 212 28.03 -2.76 0.74
CA ALA A 212 28.77 -3.77 1.48
C ALA A 212 30.21 -3.94 0.98
N ILE A 213 30.42 -3.96 -0.34
CA ILE A 213 31.77 -4.03 -0.94
C ILE A 213 32.60 -2.82 -0.57
N GLN A 214 32.06 -1.60 -0.72
CA GLN A 214 32.78 -0.38 -0.36
C GLN A 214 33.19 -0.42 1.11
N PHE A 215 32.30 -0.84 2.01
CA PHE A 215 32.62 -0.98 3.43
C PHE A 215 33.77 -1.96 3.68
N VAL A 216 33.75 -3.14 3.03
CA VAL A 216 34.85 -4.12 3.15
C VAL A 216 36.16 -3.56 2.62
N ILE A 217 36.15 -2.88 1.47
CA ILE A 217 37.35 -2.29 0.88
C ILE A 217 37.93 -1.18 1.77
N TYR A 218 37.10 -0.23 2.23
CA TYR A 218 37.53 0.85 3.11
C TYR A 218 38.04 0.33 4.47
N SER A 219 37.38 -0.69 5.04
CA SER A 219 37.85 -1.31 6.28
C SER A 219 39.19 -2.02 6.14
N ARG A 220 39.54 -2.50 4.94
CA ARG A 220 40.84 -3.14 4.65
C ARG A 220 41.94 -2.16 4.26
N LEU A 221 41.61 -0.92 3.88
CA LEU A 221 42.58 0.13 3.54
C LEU A 221 43.04 0.94 4.77
N ILE A 222 42.35 0.80 5.90
CA ILE A 222 42.62 1.53 7.16
C ILE A 222 43.47 0.66 8.14
N PHE A 223 43.82 -0.57 7.74
CA PHE A 223 44.79 -1.44 8.42
C PHE A 223 45.92 -1.82 7.46
#